data_AF-J4H050-F1
#
_entry.id   AF-J4H050-F1
#
_cell.length_a   1.000
_cell.length_b   1.000
_cell.length_c   1.000
_cell.angle_alpha   90.00
_cell.angle_beta   90.00
_cell.angle_gamma   90.00
#
_symmetry.space_group_name_H-M   'P 1'
#
loop_
_entity.id
_entity.type
_entity.pdbx_description
1 polymer ?
#
loop_
_entity_poly.entity_id
_entity_poly.type
_entity_poly.pdbx_seq_one_letter_code
_entity_poly.pdbx_strand_id
1 'polypeptide(L)'
;MSPPSNRSSLDTLRSIHERGRSIHTTTPPQSLKLPSLPASIRSWFGSEDGREKENVHPLLSEEDRRADAQAEREHIRKKYFAPKNPVVFCHGLLGFDTVTLGPSIAPLQVAHWRGIKEAFEANGVEVLMTRVPATSSPIDRAKVLVKKIDEAYAGRSVHLIGHSMGGLDCRYLTTHLTDRSFRVLSITSISTPHRGSSFADHFLTTVGPSRMPSVLSLLDLLPNGGGDGKAFEFLTVESMRRFNERTPDVEGVKYFSWGALYEPGMIDTWKWPHSVIMEKEGPNDGLVSLKSAQWGTYLGTLEGVNHLDLIGWVNTARYKWAEIMGREVKFKPVTFYLGIADHLARVVEGQAQGGQGKGENRGGKRESTPEREEREEIERETERAAMADSLGKGDSFVRGHSEDKGGSGGRAPHRPTRV
;
A
#
# COMPACT_ATOMS: atom_id res chain seq x y z
N MET A 1 12.43 -53.09 -48.88
CA MET A 1 13.43 -53.28 -47.81
C MET A 1 13.95 -51.92 -47.40
N SER A 2 13.80 -51.61 -46.10
CA SER A 2 14.40 -50.54 -45.29
C SER A 2 14.09 -49.05 -45.56
N PRO A 3 13.83 -48.24 -44.51
CA PRO A 3 13.28 -46.88 -44.57
C PRO A 3 14.36 -45.78 -44.41
N PRO A 4 14.04 -44.48 -44.62
CA PRO A 4 14.84 -43.41 -44.05
C PRO A 4 14.40 -43.06 -42.62
N SER A 5 15.41 -42.68 -41.85
CA SER A 5 15.52 -42.64 -40.41
C SER A 5 14.86 -41.44 -39.73
N ASN A 6 14.39 -41.69 -38.49
CA ASN A 6 14.11 -40.69 -37.46
C ASN A 6 15.32 -39.76 -37.28
N ARG A 7 15.10 -38.44 -37.35
CA ARG A 7 16.02 -37.46 -36.77
C ARG A 7 15.49 -36.98 -35.43
N SER A 8 16.36 -37.17 -34.44
CA SER A 8 16.19 -36.87 -33.03
C SER A 8 16.46 -35.39 -32.74
N SER A 9 15.78 -34.90 -31.72
CA SER A 9 15.64 -33.53 -31.20
C SER A 9 16.91 -32.89 -30.60
N LEU A 10 18.08 -33.06 -31.21
CA LEU A 10 19.34 -32.50 -30.69
C LEU A 10 20.06 -31.51 -31.63
N ASP A 11 19.59 -31.32 -32.87
CA ASP A 11 20.19 -30.35 -33.80
C ASP A 11 19.60 -28.93 -33.72
N THR A 12 18.52 -28.71 -32.97
CA THR A 12 17.91 -27.37 -32.79
C THR A 12 18.53 -26.57 -31.64
N LEU A 13 19.41 -27.17 -30.82
CA LEU A 13 19.97 -26.54 -29.61
C LEU A 13 21.36 -25.90 -29.78
N ARG A 14 21.87 -25.76 -31.00
CA ARG A 14 23.17 -25.09 -31.27
C ARG A 14 23.09 -23.71 -31.93
N SER A 15 21.92 -23.21 -32.32
CA SER A 15 21.82 -21.94 -33.05
C SER A 15 21.50 -20.69 -32.22
N ILE A 16 21.28 -20.82 -30.90
CA ILE A 16 20.83 -19.69 -30.05
C ILE A 16 21.95 -19.09 -29.18
N HIS A 17 23.17 -19.66 -29.19
CA HIS A 17 24.25 -19.21 -28.30
C HIS A 17 25.31 -18.28 -28.93
N GLU A 18 25.12 -17.80 -30.15
CA GLU A 18 26.06 -16.84 -30.76
C GLU A 18 25.33 -15.71 -31.49
N ARG A 19 25.07 -14.60 -30.76
CA ARG A 19 25.32 -13.23 -31.23
C ARG A 19 25.01 -12.22 -30.12
N GLY A 20 26.06 -11.79 -29.44
CA GLY A 20 26.04 -10.64 -28.55
C GLY A 20 26.34 -9.31 -29.28
N ARG A 21 25.95 -8.23 -28.61
CA ARG A 21 26.53 -6.87 -28.60
C ARG A 21 26.68 -6.11 -29.94
N SER A 22 25.86 -5.08 -30.13
CA SER A 22 26.34 -3.78 -30.62
C SER A 22 25.53 -2.62 -30.01
N ILE A 23 26.24 -1.60 -29.57
CA ILE A 23 25.77 -0.33 -29.00
C ILE A 23 25.79 0.69 -30.14
N HIS A 24 24.70 1.45 -30.35
CA HIS A 24 24.75 2.68 -31.13
C HIS A 24 23.89 3.78 -30.47
N THR A 25 24.56 4.89 -30.17
CA THR A 25 24.03 6.18 -29.73
C THR A 25 23.76 7.07 -30.94
N THR A 26 22.63 7.76 -30.99
CA THR A 26 22.41 8.90 -31.91
C THR A 26 21.72 10.07 -31.21
N THR A 27 22.26 11.26 -31.46
CA THR A 27 21.92 12.60 -30.97
C THR A 27 20.57 13.12 -31.51
N PRO A 28 19.80 13.97 -30.79
CA PRO A 28 18.53 14.51 -31.30
C PRO A 28 18.73 15.74 -32.21
N PRO A 29 17.91 15.91 -33.27
CA PRO A 29 17.95 17.13 -34.09
C PRO A 29 17.11 18.27 -33.51
N GLN A 30 17.46 19.47 -33.95
CA GLN A 30 17.07 20.80 -33.48
C GLN A 30 15.59 21.17 -33.72
N SER A 31 15.17 22.16 -32.92
CA SER A 31 13.85 22.78 -32.79
C SER A 31 13.19 23.28 -34.10
N LEU A 32 11.91 22.93 -34.29
CA LEU A 32 10.98 23.64 -35.18
C LEU A 32 10.25 24.74 -34.37
N LYS A 33 10.33 25.99 -34.82
CA LYS A 33 9.59 27.13 -34.25
C LYS A 33 8.21 27.23 -34.92
N LEU A 34 7.12 27.13 -34.15
CA LEU A 34 5.74 27.42 -34.59
C LEU A 34 5.27 28.80 -34.09
N PRO A 35 4.28 29.44 -34.76
CA PRO A 35 3.85 30.82 -34.50
C PRO A 35 3.14 30.99 -33.14
N SER A 36 3.23 32.20 -32.59
CA SER A 36 2.78 32.53 -31.23
C SER A 36 1.25 32.49 -31.07
N LEU A 37 0.78 31.65 -30.14
CA LEU A 37 -0.62 31.54 -29.75
C LEU A 37 -1.06 32.63 -28.74
N PRO A 38 -2.38 32.95 -28.67
CA PRO A 38 -2.95 33.95 -27.76
C PRO A 38 -2.66 33.69 -26.27
N ALA A 39 -2.63 34.76 -25.46
CA ALA A 39 -2.21 34.72 -24.05
C ALA A 39 -3.03 33.78 -23.14
N SER A 40 -4.30 33.52 -23.44
CA SER A 40 -5.14 32.56 -22.71
C SER A 40 -4.61 31.12 -22.81
N ILE A 41 -4.02 30.77 -23.96
CA ILE A 41 -3.49 29.44 -24.25
C ILE A 41 -2.10 29.25 -23.62
N ARG A 42 -1.32 30.32 -23.41
CA ARG A 42 0.00 30.23 -22.73
C ARG A 42 -0.07 29.78 -21.27
N SER A 43 -1.18 30.01 -20.57
CA SER A 43 -1.37 29.52 -19.20
C SER A 43 -1.50 27.99 -19.11
N TRP A 44 -1.96 27.35 -20.19
CA TRP A 44 -2.08 25.88 -20.29
C TRP A 44 -0.76 25.20 -20.68
N PHE A 45 0.14 25.90 -21.37
CA PHE A 45 1.39 25.33 -21.92
C PHE A 45 2.64 25.73 -21.13
N GLY A 46 2.48 26.26 -19.91
CA GLY A 46 3.58 26.73 -19.08
C GLY A 46 4.11 25.70 -18.07
N SER A 47 4.65 24.57 -18.53
CA SER A 47 5.78 23.88 -17.87
C SER A 47 6.35 22.80 -18.79
N GLU A 48 7.61 22.96 -19.19
CA GLU A 48 8.44 21.92 -19.82
C GLU A 48 8.56 20.72 -18.89
N ASP A 49 7.72 19.71 -19.12
CA ASP A 49 8.05 18.27 -19.12
C ASP A 49 6.74 17.52 -19.38
N GLY A 50 6.66 16.89 -20.56
CA GLY A 50 5.45 16.25 -21.11
C GLY A 50 5.00 14.98 -20.38
N ARG A 51 4.55 15.12 -19.14
CA ARG A 51 3.68 14.18 -18.45
C ARG A 51 2.53 15.00 -17.87
N GLU A 52 1.29 14.75 -18.32
CA GLU A 52 0.10 15.26 -17.63
C GLU A 52 0.21 14.83 -16.15
N LYS A 53 0.59 15.75 -15.27
CA LYS A 53 0.60 15.49 -13.83
C LYS A 53 -0.86 15.35 -13.43
N GLU A 54 -1.26 14.16 -12.95
CA GLU A 54 -2.59 13.96 -12.39
C GLU A 54 -2.89 15.07 -11.37
N ASN A 55 -4.07 15.69 -11.49
CA ASN A 55 -4.47 16.73 -10.56
C ASN A 55 -4.73 16.10 -9.18
N VAL A 56 -3.81 16.30 -8.23
CA VAL A 56 -3.86 15.74 -6.87
C VAL A 56 -4.90 16.42 -5.97
N HIS A 57 -5.33 17.63 -6.34
CA HIS A 57 -6.28 18.47 -5.59
C HIS A 57 -7.54 17.74 -5.08
N PRO A 58 -8.30 16.96 -5.89
CA PRO A 58 -9.47 16.22 -5.41
C PRO A 58 -9.16 15.12 -4.38
N LEU A 59 -7.92 14.61 -4.37
CA LEU A 59 -7.46 13.52 -3.50
C LEU A 59 -6.92 14.00 -2.15
N LEU A 60 -6.75 15.32 -1.99
CA LEU A 60 -6.38 15.98 -0.74
C LEU A 60 -7.62 16.27 0.13
N SER A 61 -7.41 16.33 1.45
CA SER A 61 -8.34 16.92 2.40
C SER A 61 -8.54 18.42 2.12
N GLU A 62 -9.70 18.97 2.50
CA GLU A 62 -9.99 20.39 2.26
C GLU A 62 -8.94 21.32 2.90
N GLU A 63 -8.37 20.90 4.04
CA GLU A 63 -7.35 21.67 4.76
C GLU A 63 -6.00 21.70 4.06
N ASP A 64 -5.68 20.65 3.29
CA ASP A 64 -4.44 20.56 2.53
C ASP A 64 -4.52 21.29 1.17
N ARG A 65 -5.74 21.58 0.69
CA ARG A 65 -5.96 22.22 -0.61
C ARG A 65 -5.57 23.69 -0.60
N ARG A 66 -5.00 24.18 -1.69
CA ARG A 66 -4.82 25.63 -1.93
C ARG A 66 -5.39 26.05 -3.28
N ALA A 67 -5.56 27.36 -3.45
CA ALA A 67 -6.07 27.94 -4.68
C ALA A 67 -5.08 27.78 -5.85
N ASP A 68 -3.79 27.70 -5.55
CA ASP A 68 -2.72 27.52 -6.52
C ASP A 68 -1.83 26.32 -6.14
N ALA A 69 -1.32 25.63 -7.17
CA ALA A 69 -0.53 24.42 -7.01
C ALA A 69 0.82 24.65 -6.31
N GLN A 70 1.37 25.86 -6.35
CA GLN A 70 2.63 26.17 -5.68
C GLN A 70 2.43 26.34 -4.17
N ALA A 71 1.44 27.13 -3.75
CA ALA A 71 1.06 27.29 -2.36
C ALA A 71 0.59 25.98 -1.74
N GLU A 72 -0.08 25.11 -2.52
CA GLU A 72 -0.45 23.75 -2.07
C GLU A 72 0.80 22.94 -1.71
N ARG A 73 1.80 22.92 -2.60
CA ARG A 73 3.07 22.23 -2.36
C ARG A 73 3.83 22.80 -1.18
N GLU A 74 3.90 24.13 -1.05
CA GLU A 74 4.56 24.78 0.08
C GLU A 74 3.84 24.50 1.40
N HIS A 75 2.51 24.45 1.38
CA HIS A 75 1.71 24.09 2.55
C HIS A 75 1.99 22.65 2.98
N ILE A 76 1.92 21.70 2.05
CA ILE A 76 2.22 20.29 2.30
C ILE A 76 3.62 20.12 2.90
N ARG A 77 4.64 20.76 2.30
CA ARG A 77 6.04 20.75 2.79
C ARG A 77 6.22 21.31 4.20
N LYS A 78 5.42 22.30 4.58
CA LYS A 78 5.46 22.88 5.93
C LYS A 78 4.74 22.00 6.95
N LYS A 79 3.72 21.26 6.52
CA LYS A 79 2.82 20.49 7.38
C LYS A 79 3.33 19.07 7.67
N TYR A 80 3.84 18.39 6.65
CA TYR A 80 4.27 16.98 6.71
C TYR A 80 5.78 16.85 6.54
N PHE A 81 6.44 16.25 7.53
CA PHE A 81 7.87 15.98 7.47
C PHE A 81 8.16 14.90 6.43
N ALA A 82 9.14 15.14 5.57
CA ALA A 82 9.60 14.15 4.60
C ALA A 82 10.66 13.22 5.24
N PRO A 83 10.53 11.89 5.12
CA PRO A 83 11.60 10.99 5.54
C PRO A 83 12.87 11.25 4.72
N LYS A 84 14.03 11.13 5.37
CA LYS A 84 15.37 11.25 4.80
C LYS A 84 15.72 10.02 3.96
N ASN A 85 15.16 8.87 4.30
CA ASN A 85 15.37 7.62 3.59
C ASN A 85 14.27 7.39 2.55
N PRO A 86 14.60 6.76 1.40
CA PRO A 86 13.62 6.48 0.37
C PRO A 86 12.45 5.62 0.83
N VAL A 87 11.28 5.87 0.25
CA VAL A 87 10.06 5.10 0.45
C VAL A 87 9.79 4.24 -0.78
N VAL A 88 9.64 2.94 -0.56
CA VAL A 88 9.37 1.95 -1.61
C VAL A 88 7.93 1.47 -1.48
N PHE A 89 7.14 1.65 -2.54
CA PHE A 89 5.76 1.18 -2.58
C PHE A 89 5.67 -0.19 -3.25
N CYS A 90 5.03 -1.13 -2.57
CA CYS A 90 4.87 -2.52 -2.97
C CYS A 90 3.37 -2.81 -3.19
N HIS A 91 2.97 -3.01 -4.44
CA HIS A 91 1.58 -3.24 -4.82
C HIS A 91 1.09 -4.65 -4.44
N GLY A 92 -0.23 -4.86 -4.41
CA GLY A 92 -0.86 -6.15 -4.12
C GLY A 92 -0.95 -7.13 -5.31
N LEU A 93 -1.85 -8.10 -5.14
CA LEU A 93 -2.27 -9.05 -6.18
C LEU A 93 -2.92 -8.31 -7.35
N LEU A 94 -2.61 -8.68 -8.60
CA LEU A 94 -3.05 -7.98 -9.81
C LEU A 94 -2.63 -6.49 -9.89
N GLY A 95 -1.68 -6.05 -9.06
CA GLY A 95 -1.14 -4.71 -9.15
C GLY A 95 -0.37 -4.48 -10.45
N PHE A 96 -0.39 -3.22 -10.89
CA PHE A 96 0.13 -2.77 -12.17
C PHE A 96 0.77 -1.41 -11.99
N ASP A 97 1.90 -1.10 -12.63
CA ASP A 97 2.47 0.25 -12.50
C ASP A 97 1.54 1.29 -13.11
N THR A 98 1.07 1.01 -14.33
CA THR A 98 0.22 1.89 -15.13
C THR A 98 -0.70 1.03 -16.00
N VAL A 99 -2.01 1.29 -15.96
CA VAL A 99 -2.96 0.74 -16.93
C VAL A 99 -3.24 1.77 -18.01
N THR A 100 -3.04 1.37 -19.26
CA THR A 100 -3.42 2.16 -20.42
C THR A 100 -4.90 1.92 -20.76
N LEU A 101 -5.74 2.94 -20.59
CA LEU A 101 -7.18 2.95 -20.90
C LEU A 101 -7.47 3.90 -22.06
N GLY A 102 -8.28 3.49 -23.02
CA GLY A 102 -8.70 4.34 -24.15
C GLY A 102 -8.21 3.85 -25.50
N PRO A 103 -8.72 4.45 -26.60
CA PRO A 103 -8.34 4.03 -27.95
C PRO A 103 -6.85 4.27 -28.18
N SER A 104 -6.21 3.46 -29.03
CA SER A 104 -4.74 3.51 -29.27
C SER A 104 -4.21 4.88 -29.73
N ILE A 105 -5.11 5.77 -30.15
CA ILE A 105 -4.83 7.16 -30.56
C ILE A 105 -4.72 8.15 -29.39
N ALA A 106 -5.21 7.79 -28.20
CA ALA A 106 -5.19 8.60 -26.98
C ALA A 106 -5.21 7.70 -25.71
N PRO A 107 -4.10 6.99 -25.43
CA PRO A 107 -4.00 6.13 -24.25
C PRO A 107 -3.91 6.95 -22.94
N LEU A 108 -4.88 6.80 -22.04
CA LEU A 108 -4.82 7.30 -20.68
C LEU A 108 -4.02 6.33 -19.81
N GLN A 109 -2.88 6.79 -19.29
CA GLN A 109 -2.05 6.03 -18.37
C GLN A 109 -2.49 6.25 -16.92
N VAL A 110 -2.90 5.20 -16.24
CA VAL A 110 -3.44 5.29 -14.88
C VAL A 110 -2.60 4.49 -13.90
N ALA A 111 -1.96 5.15 -12.94
CA ALA A 111 -1.06 4.53 -11.98
C ALA A 111 -1.78 3.62 -10.96
N HIS A 112 -1.08 2.64 -10.38
CA HIS A 112 -1.60 1.88 -9.21
C HIS A 112 -1.94 2.82 -8.07
N TRP A 113 -1.03 3.75 -7.79
CA TRP A 113 -1.04 4.69 -6.68
C TRP A 113 -1.34 6.10 -7.23
N ARG A 114 -2.61 6.42 -7.42
CA ARG A 114 -3.00 7.68 -8.10
C ARG A 114 -2.73 8.90 -7.22
N GLY A 115 -1.99 9.87 -7.75
CA GLY A 115 -1.63 11.13 -7.07
C GLY A 115 -0.70 11.01 -5.84
N ILE A 116 -0.45 9.80 -5.33
CA ILE A 116 0.35 9.57 -4.12
C ILE A 116 1.85 9.78 -4.42
N LYS A 117 2.32 9.26 -5.55
CA LYS A 117 3.72 9.42 -5.97
C LYS A 117 4.07 10.90 -6.11
N GLU A 118 3.22 11.63 -6.83
CA GLU A 118 3.39 13.05 -7.14
C GLU A 118 3.39 13.88 -5.86
N ALA A 119 2.49 13.58 -4.92
CA ALA A 119 2.42 14.26 -3.63
C ALA A 119 3.68 14.01 -2.77
N PHE A 120 4.19 12.77 -2.75
CA PHE A 120 5.41 12.43 -2.01
C PHE A 120 6.63 13.13 -2.59
N GLU A 121 6.83 13.04 -3.91
CA GLU A 121 7.93 13.71 -4.59
C GLU A 121 7.83 15.24 -4.44
N ALA A 122 6.61 15.79 -4.52
CA ALA A 122 6.37 17.20 -4.23
C ALA A 122 6.74 17.56 -2.79
N ASN A 123 6.50 16.67 -1.82
CA ASN A 123 6.92 16.84 -0.42
C ASN A 123 8.43 16.64 -0.21
N GLY A 124 9.19 16.26 -1.24
CA GLY A 124 10.64 16.04 -1.16
C GLY A 124 11.05 14.63 -0.75
N VAL A 125 10.12 13.66 -0.80
CA VAL A 125 10.40 12.26 -0.52
C VAL A 125 10.95 11.57 -1.76
N GLU A 126 12.05 10.82 -1.60
CA GLU A 126 12.52 9.91 -2.65
C GLU A 126 11.60 8.68 -2.70
N VAL A 127 10.98 8.41 -3.86
CA VAL A 127 9.98 7.34 -4.00
C VAL A 127 10.36 6.36 -5.10
N LEU A 128 10.25 5.07 -4.79
CA LEU A 128 10.30 3.99 -5.77
C LEU A 128 8.96 3.25 -5.82
N MET A 129 8.27 3.36 -6.95
CA MET A 129 7.12 2.52 -7.28
C MET A 129 7.65 1.22 -7.89
N THR A 130 7.40 0.08 -7.24
CA THR A 130 7.94 -1.21 -7.67
C THR A 130 6.93 -2.01 -8.46
N ARG A 131 7.41 -2.71 -9.48
CA ARG A 131 6.64 -3.70 -10.24
C ARG A 131 7.10 -5.10 -9.91
N VAL A 132 6.18 -5.95 -9.49
CA VAL A 132 6.42 -7.37 -9.24
C VAL A 132 5.39 -8.22 -10.01
N PRO A 133 5.66 -9.51 -10.27
CA PRO A 133 4.72 -10.38 -10.97
C PRO A 133 3.33 -10.39 -10.32
N ALA A 134 2.29 -10.26 -11.13
CA ALA A 134 0.95 -9.93 -10.65
C ALA A 134 0.25 -11.06 -9.89
N THR A 135 0.50 -12.33 -10.22
CA THR A 135 -0.17 -13.50 -9.60
C THR A 135 0.79 -14.57 -9.05
N SER A 136 2.09 -14.27 -8.94
CA SER A 136 3.07 -15.17 -8.32
C SER A 136 3.01 -15.16 -6.78
N SER A 137 3.67 -16.13 -6.15
CA SER A 137 3.81 -16.20 -4.69
C SER A 137 4.55 -14.98 -4.10
N PRO A 138 4.33 -14.62 -2.81
CA PRO A 138 5.09 -13.56 -2.15
C PRO A 138 6.60 -13.80 -2.15
N ILE A 139 7.01 -15.07 -2.21
CA ILE A 139 8.42 -15.48 -2.26
C ILE A 139 9.07 -14.98 -3.54
N ASP A 140 8.45 -15.24 -4.69
CA ASP A 140 9.02 -14.88 -5.98
C ASP A 140 8.89 -13.37 -6.23
N ARG A 141 7.79 -12.77 -5.78
CA ARG A 141 7.59 -11.32 -5.79
C ARG A 141 8.65 -10.61 -4.96
N ALA A 142 8.95 -11.09 -3.76
CA ALA A 142 10.01 -10.56 -2.91
C ALA A 142 11.40 -10.61 -3.56
N LYS A 143 11.73 -11.68 -4.31
CA LYS A 143 13.02 -11.75 -5.04
C LYS A 143 13.13 -10.67 -6.11
N VAL A 144 12.04 -10.40 -6.83
CA VAL A 144 12.00 -9.30 -7.82
C VAL A 144 12.12 -7.95 -7.11
N LEU A 145 11.43 -7.80 -5.98
CA LEU A 145 11.47 -6.58 -5.16
C LEU A 145 12.90 -6.26 -4.67
N VAL A 146 13.66 -7.25 -4.18
CA VAL A 146 15.08 -7.07 -3.79
C VAL A 146 15.89 -6.49 -4.94
N LYS A 147 15.82 -7.09 -6.13
CA LYS A 147 16.58 -6.63 -7.30
C LYS A 147 16.26 -5.17 -7.65
N LYS A 148 14.98 -4.79 -7.60
CA LYS A 148 14.55 -3.43 -7.92
C LYS A 148 15.04 -2.41 -6.90
N ILE A 149 15.05 -2.76 -5.62
CA ILE A 149 15.54 -1.86 -4.57
C ILE A 149 17.07 -1.78 -4.61
N ASP A 150 17.78 -2.89 -4.84
CA ASP A 150 19.24 -2.89 -5.02
C ASP A 150 19.66 -2.03 -6.22
N GLU A 151 18.94 -2.12 -7.34
CA GLU A 151 19.19 -1.29 -8.54
C GLU A 151 19.06 0.22 -8.24
N ALA A 152 18.10 0.62 -7.39
CA ALA A 152 17.78 2.02 -7.14
C ALA A 152 18.51 2.62 -5.92
N TYR A 153 18.71 1.83 -4.87
CA TYR A 153 19.06 2.31 -3.53
C TYR A 153 20.15 1.46 -2.85
N ALA A 154 21.11 0.95 -3.64
CA ALA A 154 22.25 0.22 -3.10
C ALA A 154 22.98 1.02 -2.00
N GLY A 155 23.27 0.34 -0.88
CA GLY A 155 23.94 0.92 0.29
C GLY A 155 23.06 1.83 1.16
N ARG A 156 21.81 2.10 0.78
CA ARG A 156 20.90 2.99 1.52
C ARG A 156 20.05 2.19 2.51
N SER A 157 19.37 2.92 3.39
CA SER A 157 18.26 2.37 4.19
C SER A 157 16.95 2.82 3.56
N VAL A 158 15.89 2.00 3.63
CA VAL A 158 14.61 2.27 2.98
C VAL A 158 13.42 1.96 3.90
N HIS A 159 12.30 2.64 3.66
CA HIS A 159 11.00 2.31 4.22
C HIS A 159 10.17 1.57 3.18
N LEU A 160 9.48 0.50 3.58
CA LEU A 160 8.60 -0.26 2.70
C LEU A 160 7.14 0.04 3.06
N ILE A 161 6.32 0.37 2.05
CA ILE A 161 4.87 0.52 2.19
C ILE A 161 4.19 -0.51 1.29
N GLY A 162 3.55 -1.50 1.91
CA GLY A 162 2.90 -2.61 1.21
C GLY A 162 1.39 -2.53 1.29
N HIS A 163 0.70 -2.54 0.16
CA HIS A 163 -0.76 -2.72 0.12
C HIS A 163 -1.12 -4.18 -0.17
N SER A 164 -2.13 -4.70 0.53
CA SER A 164 -2.63 -6.05 0.29
C SER A 164 -1.49 -7.08 0.34
N MET A 165 -1.36 -7.92 -0.67
CA MET A 165 -0.26 -8.90 -0.79
C MET A 165 1.14 -8.28 -0.74
N GLY A 166 1.31 -7.01 -1.13
CA GLY A 166 2.60 -6.31 -1.09
C GLY A 166 3.22 -6.25 0.31
N GLY A 167 2.40 -6.16 1.36
CA GLY A 167 2.90 -6.23 2.74
C GLY A 167 3.49 -7.60 3.12
N LEU A 168 3.01 -8.68 2.49
CA LEU A 168 3.60 -10.01 2.67
C LEU A 168 4.94 -10.12 1.95
N ASP A 169 5.05 -9.54 0.75
CA ASP A 169 6.31 -9.45 0.01
C ASP A 169 7.37 -8.72 0.85
N CYS A 170 7.00 -7.58 1.47
CA CYS A 170 7.88 -6.81 2.35
C CYS A 170 8.36 -7.65 3.54
N ARG A 171 7.46 -8.36 4.23
CA ARG A 171 7.81 -9.23 5.36
C ARG A 171 8.74 -10.36 4.94
N TYR A 172 8.40 -11.07 3.87
CA TYR A 172 9.21 -12.18 3.37
C TYR A 172 10.61 -11.71 2.97
N LEU A 173 10.68 -10.62 2.19
CA LEU A 173 11.94 -9.97 1.84
C LEU A 173 12.75 -9.68 3.09
N THR A 174 12.14 -8.99 4.05
CA THR A 174 12.85 -8.48 5.24
C THR A 174 13.46 -9.60 6.06
N THR A 175 12.71 -10.67 6.32
CA THR A 175 13.13 -11.82 7.14
C THR A 175 14.10 -12.76 6.42
N HIS A 176 13.86 -13.08 5.14
CA HIS A 176 14.55 -14.19 4.47
C HIS A 176 15.63 -13.77 3.48
N LEU A 177 15.51 -12.60 2.86
CA LEU A 177 16.38 -12.18 1.75
C LEU A 177 17.45 -11.20 2.24
N THR A 178 18.28 -11.65 3.19
CA THR A 178 19.25 -10.81 3.90
C THR A 178 20.51 -10.47 3.10
N ASP A 179 20.82 -11.25 2.06
CA ASP A 179 21.90 -10.95 1.11
C ASP A 179 21.44 -9.89 0.10
N ARG A 180 21.38 -8.64 0.55
CA ARG A 180 20.94 -7.45 -0.19
C ARG A 180 21.81 -6.25 0.20
N SER A 181 21.92 -5.28 -0.70
CA SER A 181 22.81 -4.12 -0.49
C SER A 181 22.15 -2.96 0.27
N PHE A 182 20.87 -3.05 0.60
CA PHE A 182 20.12 -2.04 1.36
C PHE A 182 19.61 -2.56 2.71
N ARG A 183 19.28 -1.64 3.62
CA ARG A 183 18.67 -1.94 4.93
C ARG A 183 17.20 -1.56 4.94
N VAL A 184 16.36 -2.35 5.61
CA VAL A 184 14.94 -2.01 5.82
C VAL A 184 14.80 -1.37 7.19
N LEU A 185 14.24 -0.16 7.25
CA LEU A 185 13.98 0.56 8.52
C LEU A 185 12.58 0.27 9.05
N SER A 186 11.59 0.24 8.16
CA SER A 186 10.22 -0.07 8.52
C SER A 186 9.45 -0.75 7.40
N ILE A 187 8.38 -1.43 7.80
CA ILE A 187 7.32 -1.94 6.94
C ILE A 187 6.01 -1.34 7.44
N THR A 188 5.29 -0.64 6.56
CA THR A 188 3.91 -0.21 6.80
C THR A 188 2.98 -0.99 5.89
N SER A 189 2.19 -1.88 6.46
CA SER A 189 1.21 -2.67 5.71
C SER A 189 -0.17 -2.02 5.72
N ILE A 190 -0.89 -2.08 4.60
CA ILE A 190 -2.20 -1.44 4.44
C ILE A 190 -3.15 -2.46 3.85
N SER A 191 -4.11 -2.91 4.66
CA SER A 191 -5.04 -3.99 4.32
C SER A 191 -4.35 -5.28 3.85
N THR A 192 -3.21 -5.62 4.44
CA THR A 192 -2.49 -6.85 4.12
C THR A 192 -3.13 -8.06 4.81
N PRO A 193 -3.44 -9.15 4.10
CA PRO A 193 -4.02 -10.36 4.70
C PRO A 193 -2.97 -11.17 5.47
N HIS A 194 -2.47 -10.65 6.59
CA HIS A 194 -1.43 -11.31 7.37
C HIS A 194 -1.86 -12.66 7.95
N ARG A 195 -3.17 -12.88 8.14
CA ARG A 195 -3.75 -14.16 8.59
C ARG A 195 -4.57 -14.84 7.50
N GLY A 196 -4.35 -14.43 6.24
CA GLY A 196 -5.09 -14.93 5.09
C GLY A 196 -6.45 -14.26 4.92
N SER A 197 -7.24 -14.81 4.00
CA SER A 197 -8.62 -14.40 3.77
C SER A 197 -9.46 -15.65 3.57
N SER A 198 -10.53 -15.80 4.35
CA SER A 198 -11.50 -16.88 4.21
C SER A 198 -12.23 -16.82 2.87
N PHE A 199 -12.20 -15.68 2.18
CA PHE A 199 -12.64 -15.60 0.79
C PHE A 199 -11.69 -16.34 -0.15
N ALA A 200 -10.37 -16.32 0.09
CA ALA A 200 -9.44 -17.12 -0.70
C ALA A 200 -9.72 -18.62 -0.54
N ASP A 201 -9.98 -19.08 0.69
CA ASP A 201 -10.39 -20.45 0.97
C ASP A 201 -11.71 -20.82 0.24
N HIS A 202 -12.70 -19.92 0.30
CA HIS A 202 -13.99 -20.12 -0.36
C HIS A 202 -13.87 -20.13 -1.88
N PHE A 203 -13.06 -19.24 -2.45
CA PHE A 203 -12.81 -19.13 -3.88
C PHE A 203 -12.16 -20.41 -4.42
N LEU A 204 -11.10 -20.91 -3.76
CA LEU A 204 -10.44 -22.15 -4.16
C LEU A 204 -11.39 -23.35 -4.09
N THR A 205 -12.21 -23.42 -3.04
CA THR A 205 -13.22 -24.48 -2.89
C THR A 205 -14.28 -24.42 -4.01
N THR A 206 -14.71 -23.22 -4.39
CA THR A 206 -15.77 -23.00 -5.38
C THR A 206 -15.29 -23.21 -6.82
N VAL A 207 -14.08 -22.73 -7.15
CA VAL A 207 -13.48 -22.90 -8.47
C VAL A 207 -13.05 -24.35 -8.66
N GLY A 208 -12.37 -24.92 -7.66
CA GLY A 208 -11.81 -26.26 -7.70
C GLY A 208 -10.64 -26.42 -8.68
N PRO A 209 -9.83 -27.51 -8.56
CA PRO A 209 -8.64 -27.71 -9.38
C PRO A 209 -8.91 -27.77 -10.89
N SER A 210 -10.09 -28.25 -11.29
CA SER A 210 -10.46 -28.43 -12.69
C SER A 210 -10.74 -27.13 -13.44
N ARG A 211 -11.16 -26.06 -12.74
CA ARG A 211 -11.49 -24.76 -13.37
C ARG A 211 -10.38 -23.72 -13.18
N MET A 212 -9.42 -23.99 -12.31
CA MET A 212 -8.29 -23.09 -12.05
C MET A 212 -7.48 -22.76 -13.32
N PRO A 213 -7.14 -23.72 -14.21
CA PRO A 213 -6.42 -23.40 -15.44
C PRO A 213 -7.15 -22.38 -16.32
N SER A 214 -8.49 -22.47 -16.41
CA SER A 214 -9.31 -21.53 -17.18
C SER A 214 -9.34 -20.14 -16.54
N VAL A 215 -9.37 -20.05 -15.21
CA VAL A 215 -9.26 -18.78 -14.47
C VAL A 215 -7.90 -18.14 -14.73
N LEU A 216 -6.82 -18.92 -14.66
CA LEU A 216 -5.47 -18.42 -14.93
C LEU A 216 -5.31 -17.94 -16.37
N SER A 217 -5.83 -18.71 -17.34
CA SER A 217 -5.84 -18.30 -18.75
C SER A 217 -6.61 -16.99 -18.98
N LEU A 218 -7.68 -16.73 -18.21
CA LEU A 218 -8.41 -15.45 -18.26
C LEU A 218 -7.61 -14.31 -17.62
N LEU A 219 -6.89 -14.58 -16.52
CA LEU A 219 -6.03 -13.59 -15.88
C LEU A 219 -4.84 -13.22 -16.78
N ASP A 220 -4.27 -14.17 -17.52
CA ASP A 220 -3.17 -13.95 -18.48
C ASP A 220 -3.56 -13.01 -19.63
N LEU A 221 -4.86 -12.85 -19.91
CA LEU A 221 -5.37 -11.89 -20.90
C LEU A 221 -5.42 -10.45 -20.39
N LEU A 222 -5.25 -10.22 -19.09
CA LEU A 222 -5.19 -8.87 -18.54
C LEU A 222 -3.85 -8.21 -18.91
N PRO A 223 -3.77 -6.86 -19.02
CA PRO A 223 -2.54 -6.15 -19.38
C PRO A 223 -1.35 -6.42 -18.43
N ASN A 224 -1.65 -6.92 -17.23
CA ASN A 224 -0.68 -7.32 -16.21
C ASN A 224 -0.93 -8.76 -15.75
N GLY A 225 -1.62 -9.55 -16.59
CA GLY A 225 -1.78 -10.98 -16.43
C GLY A 225 -0.45 -11.70 -16.46
N GLY A 226 -0.35 -12.79 -15.69
CA GLY A 226 0.86 -13.59 -15.61
C GLY A 226 1.18 -14.06 -14.20
N GLY A 227 1.31 -15.38 -14.08
CA GLY A 227 1.77 -16.09 -12.88
C GLY A 227 1.06 -17.44 -12.75
N ASP A 228 1.45 -18.21 -11.74
CA ASP A 228 1.09 -19.62 -11.61
C ASP A 228 -0.17 -19.86 -10.77
N GLY A 229 -0.91 -18.81 -10.42
CA GLY A 229 -2.13 -18.91 -9.61
C GLY A 229 -1.91 -19.17 -8.12
N LYS A 230 -0.65 -19.45 -7.73
CA LYS A 230 -0.31 -19.77 -6.34
C LYS A 230 -0.59 -18.65 -5.37
N ALA A 231 -0.75 -17.42 -5.84
CA ALA A 231 -1.14 -16.33 -4.96
C ALA A 231 -2.46 -16.60 -4.23
N PHE A 232 -3.47 -17.18 -4.88
CA PHE A 232 -4.74 -17.51 -4.20
C PHE A 232 -4.55 -18.62 -3.16
N GLU A 233 -3.76 -19.64 -3.46
CA GLU A 233 -3.39 -20.70 -2.50
C GLU A 233 -2.59 -20.16 -1.31
N PHE A 234 -1.71 -19.20 -1.58
CA PHE A 234 -0.86 -18.59 -0.56
C PHE A 234 -1.67 -17.72 0.42
N LEU A 235 -2.74 -17.09 -0.05
CA LEU A 235 -3.58 -16.20 0.74
C LEU A 235 -4.64 -16.93 1.58
N THR A 236 -4.69 -18.26 1.55
CA THR A 236 -5.53 -19.07 2.44
C THR A 236 -5.12 -18.89 3.90
N VAL A 237 -6.07 -19.08 4.83
CA VAL A 237 -5.81 -18.94 6.27
C VAL A 237 -4.70 -19.89 6.74
N GLU A 238 -4.71 -21.14 6.29
CA GLU A 238 -3.70 -22.13 6.71
C GLU A 238 -2.32 -21.84 6.11
N SER A 239 -2.23 -21.44 4.84
CA SER A 239 -0.95 -21.04 4.24
C SER A 239 -0.36 -19.84 4.98
N MET A 240 -1.19 -18.85 5.33
CA MET A 240 -0.74 -17.66 6.04
C MET A 240 -0.35 -17.93 7.49
N ARG A 241 -0.99 -18.90 8.17
CA ARG A 241 -0.54 -19.38 9.47
C ARG A 241 0.90 -19.90 9.40
N ARG A 242 1.20 -20.78 8.44
CA ARG A 242 2.55 -21.33 8.21
C ARG A 242 3.55 -20.26 7.77
N PHE A 243 3.11 -19.30 6.96
CA PHE A 243 3.94 -18.16 6.58
C PHE A 243 4.39 -17.38 7.80
N ASN A 244 3.49 -17.09 8.74
CA ASN A 244 3.81 -16.34 9.96
C ASN A 244 4.76 -17.09 10.87
N GLU A 245 4.58 -18.40 11.05
CA GLU A 245 5.52 -19.24 11.82
C GLU A 245 6.95 -19.18 11.28
N ARG A 246 7.09 -19.08 9.95
CA ARG A 246 8.39 -19.07 9.26
C ARG A 246 8.93 -17.67 9.00
N THR A 247 8.13 -16.63 9.17
CA THR A 247 8.47 -15.25 8.80
C THR A 247 8.25 -14.33 10.01
N PRO A 248 9.01 -14.54 11.10
CA PRO A 248 8.95 -13.64 12.25
C PRO A 248 9.46 -12.25 11.89
N ASP A 249 9.03 -11.27 12.68
CA ASP A 249 9.51 -9.91 12.57
C ASP A 249 11.00 -9.83 12.94
N VAL A 250 11.75 -9.04 12.17
CA VAL A 250 13.19 -8.83 12.37
C VAL A 250 13.44 -7.74 13.39
N GLU A 251 14.27 -8.02 14.38
CA GLU A 251 14.69 -7.05 15.40
C GLU A 251 15.34 -5.81 14.77
N GLY A 252 14.98 -4.63 15.27
CA GLY A 252 15.44 -3.34 14.75
C GLY A 252 14.66 -2.81 13.54
N VAL A 253 13.76 -3.60 12.94
CA VAL A 253 12.82 -3.12 11.90
C VAL A 253 11.50 -2.76 12.56
N LYS A 254 10.92 -1.61 12.20
CA LYS A 254 9.59 -1.19 12.69
C LYS A 254 8.47 -1.75 11.82
N TYR A 255 7.43 -2.31 12.43
CA TYR A 255 6.28 -2.88 11.72
C TYR A 255 5.02 -2.11 12.11
N PHE A 256 4.38 -1.50 11.11
CA PHE A 256 3.14 -0.75 11.26
C PHE A 256 2.07 -1.39 10.38
N SER A 257 0.81 -1.28 10.79
CA SER A 257 -0.30 -1.74 9.96
C SER A 257 -1.54 -0.85 10.05
N TRP A 258 -2.27 -0.83 8.95
CA TRP A 258 -3.58 -0.22 8.80
C TRP A 258 -4.57 -1.24 8.26
N GLY A 259 -5.79 -1.18 8.78
CA GLY A 259 -6.92 -1.95 8.25
C GLY A 259 -7.98 -1.02 7.68
N ALA A 260 -8.88 -1.58 6.88
CA ALA A 260 -10.03 -0.86 6.37
C ALA A 260 -11.30 -1.69 6.56
N LEU A 261 -12.44 -1.00 6.59
CA LEU A 261 -13.75 -1.64 6.57
C LEU A 261 -14.75 -0.75 5.83
N TYR A 262 -15.74 -1.37 5.22
CA TYR A 262 -16.86 -0.66 4.59
C TYR A 262 -18.11 -1.54 4.57
N GLU A 263 -19.26 -0.90 4.39
CA GLU A 263 -20.54 -1.60 4.22
C GLU A 263 -20.96 -1.54 2.75
N PRO A 264 -20.88 -2.66 2.00
CA PRO A 264 -21.27 -2.69 0.59
C PRO A 264 -22.78 -2.49 0.40
N GLY A 265 -23.13 -1.74 -0.64
CA GLY A 265 -24.50 -1.67 -1.13
C GLY A 265 -24.95 -2.97 -1.80
N MET A 266 -26.23 -3.04 -2.20
CA MET A 266 -26.79 -4.22 -2.88
C MET A 266 -26.17 -4.47 -4.27
N ILE A 267 -25.75 -3.41 -4.95
CA ILE A 267 -25.13 -3.45 -6.29
C ILE A 267 -23.66 -3.06 -6.14
N ASP A 268 -22.90 -3.84 -5.37
CA ASP A 268 -21.46 -3.67 -5.19
C ASP A 268 -20.75 -4.95 -5.65
N THR A 269 -19.74 -4.80 -6.53
CA THR A 269 -18.93 -5.91 -7.06
C THR A 269 -18.30 -6.74 -5.95
N TRP A 270 -18.06 -6.15 -4.78
CA TRP A 270 -17.41 -6.78 -3.66
C TRP A 270 -18.37 -7.20 -2.55
N LYS A 271 -19.69 -7.07 -2.78
CA LYS A 271 -20.70 -7.53 -1.82
C LYS A 271 -20.56 -9.02 -1.50
N TRP A 272 -20.29 -9.83 -2.51
CA TRP A 272 -20.13 -11.28 -2.34
C TRP A 272 -18.89 -11.65 -1.52
N PRO A 273 -17.65 -11.27 -1.90
CA PRO A 273 -16.48 -11.59 -1.09
C PRO A 273 -16.55 -10.97 0.30
N HIS A 274 -17.06 -9.74 0.43
CA HIS A 274 -17.30 -9.12 1.72
C HIS A 274 -18.19 -9.98 2.62
N SER A 275 -19.30 -10.51 2.10
CA SER A 275 -20.27 -11.24 2.91
C SER A 275 -19.71 -12.59 3.38
N VAL A 276 -18.90 -13.26 2.56
CA VAL A 276 -18.20 -14.50 2.93
C VAL A 276 -17.23 -14.23 4.09
N ILE A 277 -16.46 -13.14 4.02
CA ILE A 277 -15.51 -12.75 5.07
C ILE A 277 -16.26 -12.30 6.32
N MET A 278 -17.33 -11.52 6.16
CA MET A 278 -18.14 -11.01 7.27
C MET A 278 -18.69 -12.14 8.13
N GLU A 279 -19.18 -13.21 7.50
CA GLU A 279 -19.71 -14.39 8.20
C GLU A 279 -18.63 -15.11 9.03
N LYS A 280 -17.39 -15.16 8.55
CA LYS A 280 -16.31 -15.99 9.14
C LYS A 280 -15.32 -15.23 10.00
N GLU A 281 -15.03 -13.99 9.66
CA GLU A 281 -13.94 -13.19 10.22
C GLU A 281 -14.42 -11.82 10.74
N GLY A 282 -15.63 -11.38 10.38
CA GLY A 282 -16.20 -10.11 10.81
C GLY A 282 -15.88 -8.93 9.88
N PRO A 283 -15.83 -7.69 10.42
CA PRO A 283 -15.68 -6.46 9.62
C PRO A 283 -14.48 -6.54 8.65
N ASN A 284 -14.68 -6.10 7.41
CA ASN A 284 -13.69 -6.27 6.36
C ASN A 284 -13.80 -5.20 5.26
N ASP A 285 -12.75 -5.09 4.45
CA ASP A 285 -12.66 -4.13 3.34
C ASP A 285 -13.16 -4.68 2.00
N GLY A 286 -13.79 -5.86 2.02
CA GLY A 286 -14.29 -6.58 0.85
C GLY A 286 -13.41 -7.73 0.42
N LEU A 287 -12.14 -7.77 0.83
CA LEU A 287 -11.20 -8.85 0.49
C LEU A 287 -10.38 -9.33 1.68
N VAL A 288 -10.19 -8.49 2.69
CA VAL A 288 -9.37 -8.76 3.87
C VAL A 288 -10.12 -8.32 5.12
N SER A 289 -10.19 -9.21 6.11
CA SER A 289 -10.78 -8.88 7.41
C SER A 289 -9.90 -7.92 8.20
N LEU A 290 -10.54 -7.11 9.04
CA LEU A 290 -9.84 -6.20 9.95
C LEU A 290 -8.84 -6.95 10.83
N LYS A 291 -9.24 -8.12 11.33
CA LYS A 291 -8.39 -9.00 12.15
C LYS A 291 -7.18 -9.53 11.38
N SER A 292 -7.33 -9.81 10.09
CA SER A 292 -6.22 -10.24 9.24
C SER A 292 -5.26 -9.10 8.91
N ALA A 293 -5.77 -7.87 8.79
CA ALA A 293 -4.97 -6.67 8.50
C ALA A 293 -4.03 -6.23 9.64
N GLN A 294 -4.37 -6.54 10.90
CA GLN A 294 -3.58 -6.12 12.06
C GLN A 294 -2.23 -6.86 12.18
N TRP A 295 -1.12 -6.12 12.17
CA TRP A 295 0.24 -6.64 12.37
C TRP A 295 1.19 -5.59 12.98
N GLY A 296 2.16 -6.01 13.79
CA GLY A 296 3.05 -5.09 14.48
C GLY A 296 2.28 -4.05 15.30
N THR A 297 2.69 -2.78 15.21
CA THR A 297 1.94 -1.66 15.76
C THR A 297 0.76 -1.32 14.85
N TYR A 298 -0.44 -1.70 15.27
CA TYR A 298 -1.67 -1.33 14.56
C TYR A 298 -1.99 0.15 14.76
N LEU A 299 -1.95 0.92 13.68
CA LEU A 299 -2.08 2.38 13.71
C LEU A 299 -3.52 2.87 13.58
N GLY A 300 -4.40 2.07 12.98
CA GLY A 300 -5.83 2.37 12.97
C GLY A 300 -6.63 1.70 11.85
N THR A 301 -7.92 2.04 11.84
CA THR A 301 -8.92 1.54 10.90
C THR A 301 -9.44 2.66 10.02
N LEU A 302 -9.47 2.45 8.71
CA LEU A 302 -10.08 3.33 7.74
C LEU A 302 -11.54 2.93 7.51
N GLU A 303 -12.47 3.80 7.91
CA GLU A 303 -13.92 3.53 7.84
C GLU A 303 -14.55 3.98 6.51
N GLY A 304 -15.47 3.18 5.98
CA GLY A 304 -16.13 3.46 4.70
C GLY A 304 -15.21 3.27 3.48
N VAL A 305 -14.08 2.62 3.68
CA VAL A 305 -13.01 2.43 2.69
C VAL A 305 -12.96 0.96 2.31
N ASN A 306 -13.16 0.69 1.02
CA ASN A 306 -12.96 -0.63 0.49
C ASN A 306 -11.48 -0.83 0.09
N HIS A 307 -11.07 -2.08 -0.09
CA HIS A 307 -9.73 -2.49 -0.50
C HIS A 307 -9.11 -1.75 -1.73
N LEU A 308 -9.90 -1.18 -2.66
CA LEU A 308 -9.42 -0.50 -3.89
C LEU A 308 -9.36 1.02 -3.71
N ASP A 309 -10.23 1.59 -2.87
CA ASP A 309 -10.18 3.00 -2.49
C ASP A 309 -8.81 3.36 -1.88
N LEU A 310 -8.19 2.41 -1.18
CA LEU A 310 -6.87 2.55 -0.54
C LEU A 310 -5.74 2.97 -1.48
N ILE A 311 -5.80 2.55 -2.76
CA ILE A 311 -4.76 2.87 -3.74
C ILE A 311 -5.16 4.04 -4.65
N GLY A 312 -6.23 4.76 -4.33
CA GLY A 312 -6.74 5.86 -5.15
C GLY A 312 -7.48 5.40 -6.40
N TRP A 313 -7.80 4.10 -6.51
CA TRP A 313 -8.76 3.56 -7.47
C TRP A 313 -10.19 3.80 -6.98
N VAL A 314 -10.45 5.08 -6.72
CA VAL A 314 -11.76 5.58 -6.38
C VAL A 314 -12.63 5.54 -7.62
N ASN A 315 -13.61 4.64 -7.62
CA ASN A 315 -14.64 4.67 -8.64
C ASN A 315 -15.35 6.03 -8.53
N THR A 316 -15.07 6.92 -9.48
CA THR A 316 -15.63 8.28 -9.51
C THR A 316 -17.16 8.24 -9.58
N ALA A 317 -17.72 7.15 -10.15
CA ALA A 317 -19.15 6.89 -10.10
C ALA A 317 -19.62 6.51 -8.69
N ARG A 318 -18.86 5.75 -7.89
CA ARG A 318 -19.21 5.43 -6.49
C ARG A 318 -19.21 6.67 -5.62
N TYR A 319 -18.24 7.57 -5.76
CA TYR A 319 -18.24 8.85 -5.02
C TYR A 319 -19.41 9.72 -5.42
N LYS A 320 -19.69 9.88 -6.73
CA LYS A 320 -20.87 10.62 -7.19
C LYS A 320 -22.18 9.97 -6.73
N TRP A 321 -22.29 8.64 -6.76
CA TRP A 321 -23.46 7.91 -6.28
C TRP A 321 -23.58 7.96 -4.75
N ALA A 322 -22.49 7.93 -4.01
CA ALA A 322 -22.48 8.07 -2.56
C ALA A 322 -22.83 9.49 -2.14
N GLU A 323 -22.30 10.52 -2.81
CA GLU A 323 -22.73 11.92 -2.68
C GLU A 323 -24.23 12.10 -2.99
N ILE A 324 -24.72 11.53 -4.10
CA ILE A 324 -26.15 11.55 -4.46
C ILE A 324 -27.02 10.83 -3.40
N MET A 325 -26.50 9.77 -2.79
CA MET A 325 -27.19 8.98 -1.75
C MET A 325 -26.94 9.52 -0.32
N GLY A 326 -26.28 10.68 -0.17
CA GLY A 326 -25.99 11.30 1.12
C GLY A 326 -24.99 10.53 2.01
N ARG A 327 -24.23 9.59 1.43
CA ARG A 327 -23.13 8.86 2.09
C ARG A 327 -21.80 9.50 1.68
N GLU A 328 -21.28 10.39 2.51
CA GLU A 328 -20.01 11.05 2.25
C GLU A 328 -18.83 10.07 2.46
N VAL A 329 -18.07 9.74 1.42
CA VAL A 329 -16.84 8.94 1.57
C VAL A 329 -15.71 9.88 1.97
N LYS A 330 -15.41 9.92 3.27
CA LYS A 330 -14.50 10.89 3.89
C LYS A 330 -13.02 10.61 3.67
N PHE A 331 -12.64 9.42 3.18
CA PHE A 331 -11.23 9.06 3.01
C PHE A 331 -10.58 9.83 1.85
N LYS A 332 -9.41 10.41 2.15
CA LYS A 332 -8.58 11.18 1.23
C LYS A 332 -7.21 10.50 1.13
N PRO A 333 -6.95 9.70 0.07
CA PRO A 333 -5.79 8.82 0.01
C PRO A 333 -4.47 9.61 0.08
N VAL A 334 -4.36 10.74 -0.63
CA VAL A 334 -3.09 11.50 -0.66
C VAL A 334 -2.74 12.05 0.72
N THR A 335 -3.71 12.67 1.42
CA THR A 335 -3.51 13.16 2.80
C THR A 335 -3.12 12.02 3.74
N PHE A 336 -3.78 10.87 3.64
CA PHE A 336 -3.45 9.69 4.44
C PHE A 336 -1.99 9.24 4.23
N TYR A 337 -1.54 9.10 2.99
CA TYR A 337 -0.16 8.70 2.70
C TYR A 337 0.86 9.77 3.13
N LEU A 338 0.55 11.06 2.98
CA LEU A 338 1.41 12.15 3.50
C LEU A 338 1.53 12.07 5.04
N GLY A 339 0.47 11.69 5.74
CA GLY A 339 0.51 11.39 7.17
C GLY A 339 1.44 10.23 7.51
N ILE A 340 1.43 9.15 6.70
CA ILE A 340 2.38 8.04 6.87
C ILE A 340 3.82 8.52 6.68
N ALA A 341 4.11 9.34 5.67
CA ALA A 341 5.44 9.90 5.47
C ALA A 341 5.92 10.73 6.68
N ASP A 342 5.05 11.60 7.19
CA ASP A 342 5.32 12.40 8.41
C ASP A 342 5.58 11.50 9.62
N HIS A 343 4.77 10.45 9.81
CA HIS A 343 4.97 9.47 10.88
C HIS A 343 6.32 8.76 10.78
N LEU A 344 6.69 8.26 9.60
CA LEU A 344 7.98 7.60 9.37
C LEU A 344 9.16 8.53 9.66
N ALA A 345 9.10 9.78 9.17
CA ALA A 345 10.12 10.79 9.42
C ALA A 345 10.30 11.09 10.92
N ARG A 346 9.19 11.15 11.67
CA ARG A 346 9.21 11.52 13.09
C ARG A 346 9.58 10.37 14.00
N VAL A 347 8.93 9.23 13.80
CA VAL A 347 8.96 8.09 14.71
C VAL A 347 10.12 7.15 14.40
N VAL A 348 10.37 6.88 13.12
CA VAL A 348 11.43 5.94 12.72
C VAL A 348 12.77 6.66 12.56
N GLU A 349 12.77 7.88 12.02
CA GLU A 349 14.01 8.64 11.77
C GLU A 349 14.31 9.74 12.80
N GLY A 350 13.41 9.99 13.75
CA GLY A 350 13.63 10.92 14.86
C GLY A 350 13.62 12.41 14.48
N GLN A 351 13.03 12.80 13.35
CA GLN A 351 13.14 14.18 12.85
C GLN A 351 12.41 15.25 13.68
N ALA A 352 11.41 14.89 14.50
CA ALA A 352 10.64 15.86 15.29
C ALA A 352 11.15 16.09 16.72
N GLN A 353 12.13 15.33 17.22
CA GLN A 353 12.65 15.56 18.58
C GLN A 353 13.75 16.63 18.58
N GLY A 354 13.33 17.90 18.50
CA GLY A 354 14.14 19.07 18.86
C GLY A 354 14.33 19.25 20.38
N GLY A 355 14.42 18.17 21.15
CA GLY A 355 14.53 18.22 22.61
C GLY A 355 15.05 16.91 23.18
N GLN A 356 16.33 16.90 23.56
CA GLN A 356 16.98 15.99 24.53
C GLN A 356 16.37 14.59 24.70
N GLY A 357 16.52 13.74 23.68
CA GLY A 357 16.60 12.30 23.91
C GLY A 357 18.04 11.92 24.15
N LYS A 358 18.52 11.98 25.41
CA LYS A 358 19.77 11.31 25.77
C LYS A 358 19.58 9.83 25.45
N GLY A 359 20.29 9.34 24.44
CA GLY A 359 20.59 7.92 24.33
C GLY A 359 21.39 7.51 25.55
N GLU A 360 20.70 7.20 26.65
CA GLU A 360 21.30 6.43 27.72
C GLU A 360 21.49 5.02 27.17
N ASN A 361 22.71 4.74 26.75
CA ASN A 361 23.22 3.39 26.61
C ASN A 361 23.21 2.75 28.01
N ARG A 362 22.06 2.26 28.47
CA ARG A 362 21.96 1.51 29.73
C ARG A 362 22.38 0.08 29.47
N GLY A 363 23.56 -0.24 30.00
CA GLY A 363 24.12 -1.58 30.01
C GLY A 363 23.11 -2.62 30.49
N GLY A 364 23.19 -3.80 29.86
CA GLY A 364 22.25 -4.90 30.03
C GLY A 364 22.05 -5.30 31.49
N LYS A 365 20.88 -4.99 32.02
CA LYS A 365 20.18 -5.89 32.95
C LYS A 365 19.23 -6.74 32.13
N ARG A 366 19.15 -8.04 32.45
CA ARG A 366 18.07 -8.90 31.96
C ARG A 366 16.76 -8.35 32.52
N GLU A 367 16.05 -7.60 31.70
CA GLU A 367 14.68 -7.17 31.94
C GLU A 367 13.78 -8.40 31.99
N SER A 368 12.80 -8.42 32.90
CA SER A 368 11.85 -9.52 32.99
C SER A 368 10.85 -9.47 31.83
N THR A 369 10.28 -10.61 31.44
CA THR A 369 9.30 -10.68 30.33
C THR A 369 8.13 -9.69 30.50
N PRO A 370 7.53 -9.54 31.70
CA PRO A 370 6.43 -8.58 31.89
C PRO A 370 6.85 -7.11 31.73
N GLU A 371 8.04 -6.73 32.24
CA GLU A 371 8.57 -5.36 32.09
C GLU A 371 8.83 -5.03 30.62
N ARG A 372 9.35 -6.00 29.86
CA ARG A 372 9.55 -5.85 28.42
C ARG A 372 8.22 -5.70 27.67
N GLU A 373 7.22 -6.51 27.98
CA GLU A 373 5.89 -6.44 27.36
C GLU A 373 5.21 -5.10 27.64
N GLU A 374 5.27 -4.59 28.87
CA GLU A 374 4.74 -3.28 29.25
C GLU A 374 5.46 -2.14 28.49
N ARG A 375 6.79 -2.19 28.42
CA ARG A 375 7.59 -1.22 27.66
C ARG A 375 7.25 -1.22 26.17
N GLU A 376 7.12 -2.41 25.57
CA GLU A 376 6.73 -2.55 24.15
C GLU A 376 5.32 -1.98 23.90
N GLU A 377 4.38 -2.15 24.84
CA GLU A 377 3.04 -1.58 24.69
C GLU A 377 3.02 -0.05 24.81
N ILE A 378 3.77 0.52 25.76
CA ILE A 378 3.93 1.97 25.88
C ILE A 378 4.53 2.57 24.60
N GLU A 379 5.52 1.88 24.02
CA GLU A 379 6.12 2.27 22.75
C GLU A 379 5.07 2.24 21.62
N ARG A 380 4.27 1.19 21.52
CA ARG A 380 3.15 1.10 20.56
C ARG A 380 2.11 2.20 20.74
N GLU A 381 1.73 2.53 21.98
CA GLU A 381 0.82 3.64 22.27
C GLU A 381 1.39 4.99 21.83
N THR A 382 2.68 5.21 22.07
CA THR A 382 3.37 6.43 21.64
C THR A 382 3.40 6.53 20.11
N GLU A 383 3.68 5.42 19.42
CA GLU A 383 3.68 5.34 17.95
C GLU A 383 2.27 5.60 17.38
N ARG A 384 1.21 5.07 18.02
CA ARG A 384 -0.19 5.33 17.67
C ARG A 384 -0.56 6.80 17.86
N ALA A 385 -0.19 7.39 18.99
CA ALA A 385 -0.45 8.80 19.27
C ALA A 385 0.26 9.72 18.28
N ALA A 386 1.51 9.42 17.92
CA ALA A 386 2.25 10.17 16.91
C ALA A 386 1.58 10.07 15.53
N MET A 387 1.04 8.91 15.16
CA MET A 387 0.30 8.77 13.91
C MET A 387 -1.02 9.54 13.93
N ALA A 388 -1.73 9.51 15.07
CA ALA A 388 -2.94 10.31 15.25
C ALA A 388 -2.65 11.81 15.13
N ASP A 389 -1.51 12.30 15.64
CA ASP A 389 -1.05 13.68 15.41
C ASP A 389 -0.76 13.95 13.92
N SER A 390 -0.03 13.04 13.25
CA SER A 390 0.25 13.15 11.81
C SER A 390 -1.02 13.23 10.95
N LEU A 391 -2.09 12.50 11.31
CA LEU A 391 -3.39 12.54 10.63
C LEU A 391 -4.27 13.70 11.11
N GLY A 392 -4.25 14.02 12.40
CA GLY A 392 -5.02 15.08 13.06
C GLY A 392 -4.59 16.49 12.68
N LYS A 393 -3.42 16.63 12.05
CA LYS A 393 -3.08 17.82 11.25
C LYS A 393 -4.14 18.12 10.17
N GLY A 394 -5.05 17.18 9.84
CA GLY A 394 -6.14 17.29 8.86
C GLY A 394 -7.57 17.05 9.42
N ASP A 395 -7.86 17.39 10.69
CA ASP A 395 -8.68 16.60 11.62
C ASP A 395 -10.11 16.11 11.23
N SER A 396 -10.36 14.84 11.57
CA SER A 396 -11.50 14.30 12.35
C SER A 396 -11.60 12.77 12.22
N PHE A 397 -10.50 12.04 12.41
CA PHE A 397 -10.52 10.57 12.34
C PHE A 397 -9.49 9.96 13.29
N VAL A 398 -9.96 9.50 14.45
CA VAL A 398 -9.64 8.22 15.12
C VAL A 398 -10.41 8.25 16.45
N ARG A 399 -11.51 7.49 16.58
CA ARG A 399 -12.09 7.20 17.90
C ARG A 399 -11.40 5.97 18.48
N GLY A 400 -10.50 6.19 19.44
CA GLY A 400 -10.08 5.12 20.35
C GLY A 400 -11.26 4.66 21.20
N HIS A 401 -11.55 3.37 21.20
CA HIS A 401 -12.47 2.77 22.17
C HIS A 401 -11.74 2.71 23.53
N SER A 402 -12.04 3.63 24.44
CA SER A 402 -11.88 3.40 25.87
C SER A 402 -13.22 2.95 26.44
N GLU A 403 -13.21 1.81 27.11
CA GLU A 403 -14.36 1.23 27.79
C GLU A 403 -14.88 2.18 28.87
N ASP A 404 -16.10 2.68 28.69
CA ASP A 404 -16.80 3.47 29.69
C ASP A 404 -17.40 2.52 30.74
N LYS A 405 -16.67 2.31 31.85
CA LYS A 405 -17.23 1.70 33.06
C LYS A 405 -18.15 2.71 33.74
N GLY A 406 -19.41 2.74 33.30
CA GLY A 406 -20.48 3.47 33.94
C GLY A 406 -20.76 2.95 35.36
N GLY A 407 -20.23 3.65 36.37
CA GLY A 407 -20.62 3.51 37.76
C GLY A 407 -21.99 4.16 38.01
N SER A 408 -23.01 3.35 38.30
CA SER A 408 -24.35 3.81 38.68
C SER A 408 -24.41 4.15 40.17
N GLY A 409 -24.16 5.42 40.51
CA GLY A 409 -24.38 6.00 41.85
C GLY A 409 -25.61 6.91 41.87
N GLY A 410 -26.82 6.33 41.84
CA GLY A 410 -28.09 7.07 41.85
C GLY A 410 -28.72 7.16 43.25
N ARG A 411 -28.82 8.40 43.76
CA ARG A 411 -29.41 8.84 45.05
C ARG A 411 -30.85 8.37 45.33
N ALA A 412 -31.13 8.18 46.62
CA ALA A 412 -32.44 7.91 47.22
C ALA A 412 -33.47 9.05 47.05
N PRO A 413 -34.80 8.76 47.06
CA PRO A 413 -35.83 9.78 46.95
C PRO A 413 -36.30 10.32 48.31
N HIS A 414 -36.49 11.64 48.35
CA HIS A 414 -37.10 12.39 49.44
C HIS A 414 -38.63 12.14 49.52
N ARG A 415 -39.11 11.94 50.75
CA ARG A 415 -40.52 11.77 51.15
C ARG A 415 -41.30 13.09 51.06
N PRO A 416 -42.59 13.11 50.67
CA PRO A 416 -43.43 14.31 50.69
C PRO A 416 -44.22 14.46 52.00
N THR A 417 -44.42 15.71 52.42
CA THR A 417 -45.50 16.20 53.31
C THR A 417 -46.22 17.28 52.50
N ARG A 418 -47.52 17.53 52.52
CA ARG A 418 -48.70 17.24 53.36
C ARG A 418 -49.92 17.57 52.47
N VAL A 419 -51.06 16.90 52.65
CA VAL A 419 -52.33 17.41 53.23
C VAL A 419 -53.14 16.18 53.60
#